data_AF-A0A6P4F3Q3-F1
#
_entry.id   AF-A0A6P4F3Q3-F1
#
_cell.length_a   1.000
_cell.length_b   1.000
_cell.length_c   1.000
_cell.angle_alpha   90.00
_cell.angle_beta   90.00
_cell.angle_gamma   90.00
#
_symmetry.space_group_name_H-M   'P 1'
#
loop_
_entity.id
_entity.type
_entity.pdbx_description
1 polymer ?
#
loop_
_entity_poly.entity_id
_entity_poly.type
_entity_poly.pdbx_seq_one_letter_code
_entity_poly.pdbx_strand_id
1 'polypeptide(L)'
;MDVGQHTNMYLVLEYVSGGDLFDAITQVTRFSESQSRIMIRHLGSPMSYLHSMSIVHRDIKPENLLVELDEHGNVLELNLADFGLACEVTEPLYAVCGTPTYVAPEILLEVGYWLKIDVWAAGIILYILLCGFPPFVALDNQ
;
A
#
# COMPACT_ATOMS: atom_id res chain seq x y z
N MET A 1 0.67 -22.54 -40.42
CA MET A 1 -0.36 -22.48 -39.36
C MET A 1 0.37 -22.06 -38.10
N ASP A 2 0.49 -20.76 -37.86
CA ASP A 2 0.95 -20.26 -36.56
C ASP A 2 -0.27 -20.27 -35.64
N VAL A 3 -0.30 -21.24 -34.73
CA VAL A 3 -1.28 -21.27 -33.64
C VAL A 3 -0.81 -20.20 -32.65
N GLY A 4 -1.48 -19.05 -32.68
CA GLY A 4 -1.12 -17.85 -31.94
C GLY A 4 -0.78 -18.14 -30.47
N GLN A 5 0.39 -17.67 -30.04
CA GLN A 5 0.79 -17.68 -28.65
C GLN A 5 -0.26 -16.94 -27.82
N HIS A 6 -0.87 -17.62 -26.86
CA HIS A 6 -1.69 -16.98 -25.84
C HIS A 6 -0.78 -16.17 -24.91
N THR A 7 -0.54 -14.89 -25.20
CA THR A 7 0.41 -14.02 -24.47
C THR A 7 -0.20 -13.35 -23.24
N ASN A 8 -1.19 -13.95 -22.58
CA ASN A 8 -1.84 -13.35 -21.41
C ASN A 8 -1.68 -14.23 -20.19
N MET A 9 -1.30 -13.62 -19.07
CA MET A 9 -1.33 -14.23 -17.75
C MET A 9 -2.60 -13.77 -17.03
N TYR A 10 -3.32 -14.70 -16.42
CA TYR A 10 -4.55 -14.42 -15.67
C TYR A 10 -4.39 -14.90 -14.22
N LEU A 11 -4.83 -14.07 -13.27
CA LEU A 11 -4.90 -14.40 -11.85
C LEU A 11 -6.35 -14.30 -11.40
N VAL A 12 -6.89 -15.38 -10.82
CA VAL A 12 -8.20 -15.39 -10.17
C VAL A 12 -7.97 -15.22 -8.68
N LEU A 13 -8.44 -14.12 -8.12
CA LEU A 13 -8.22 -13.71 -6.74
C LEU A 13 -9.55 -13.56 -6.01
N GLU A 14 -9.47 -13.42 -4.69
CA GLU A 14 -10.61 -13.00 -3.87
C GLU A 14 -11.11 -11.61 -4.29
N TYR A 15 -12.43 -11.44 -4.27
CA TYR A 15 -13.08 -10.17 -4.59
C TYR A 15 -13.48 -9.45 -3.30
N VAL A 16 -12.89 -8.27 -3.08
CA VAL A 16 -13.23 -7.35 -1.99
C VAL A 16 -14.13 -6.25 -2.56
N SER A 17 -15.33 -6.08 -1.99
CA SER A 17 -16.42 -5.34 -2.64
C SER A 17 -16.48 -3.84 -2.33
N GLY A 18 -15.75 -3.34 -1.33
CA GLY A 18 -15.84 -1.95 -0.87
C GLY A 18 -14.95 -0.96 -1.62
N GLY A 19 -14.26 -1.40 -2.68
CA GLY A 19 -13.29 -0.57 -3.42
C GLY A 19 -11.94 -0.53 -2.72
N ASP A 20 -11.20 0.55 -2.91
CA ASP A 20 -9.90 0.77 -2.29
C ASP A 20 -9.91 1.90 -1.25
N LEU A 21 -8.82 2.01 -0.49
CA LEU A 21 -8.69 3.00 0.55
C LEU A 21 -8.57 4.42 -0.03
N PHE A 22 -8.10 4.57 -1.27
CA PHE A 22 -8.06 5.88 -1.93
C PHE A 22 -9.47 6.42 -2.10
N ASP A 23 -10.39 5.61 -2.65
CA ASP A 23 -11.80 5.95 -2.79
C ASP A 23 -12.41 6.31 -1.42
N ALA A 24 -12.15 5.51 -0.38
CA ALA A 24 -12.65 5.77 0.96
C ALA A 24 -12.14 7.11 1.55
N ILE A 25 -10.85 7.44 1.36
CA ILE A 25 -10.26 8.72 1.79
C ILE A 25 -10.91 9.90 1.07
N THR A 26 -11.12 9.79 -0.25
CA THR A 26 -11.71 10.89 -1.05
C THR A 26 -13.14 11.21 -0.63
N GLN A 27 -13.88 10.24 -0.08
CA GLN A 27 -15.25 10.43 0.40
C GLN A 27 -15.32 11.08 1.79
N VAL A 28 -14.38 10.75 2.70
CA VAL A 28 -14.50 11.06 4.13
C VAL A 28 -13.62 12.23 4.58
N THR A 29 -12.75 12.78 3.73
CA THR A 29 -11.73 13.83 4.03
C THR A 29 -10.69 13.41 5.07
N ARG A 30 -11.10 12.93 6.26
CA ARG A 30 -10.24 12.34 7.29
C ARG A 30 -11.01 11.32 8.14
N PHE A 31 -10.31 10.32 8.63
CA PHE A 31 -10.87 9.31 9.53
C PHE A 31 -10.67 9.68 10.99
N SER A 32 -11.53 9.15 11.86
CA SER A 32 -11.28 9.20 13.30
C SER A 32 -10.03 8.38 13.65
N GLU A 33 -9.38 8.70 14.77
CA GLU A 33 -8.27 7.89 15.28
C GLU A 33 -8.72 6.44 15.54
N SER A 34 -9.99 6.24 15.90
CA SER A 34 -10.55 4.90 16.12
C SER A 34 -10.54 4.06 14.86
N GLN A 35 -11.08 4.61 13.76
CA GLN A 35 -11.08 3.96 12.44
C GLN A 35 -9.65 3.79 11.90
N SER A 36 -8.81 4.82 12.03
CA SER A 36 -7.41 4.80 11.59
C SER A 36 -6.61 3.69 12.27
N ARG A 37 -6.83 3.46 13.57
CA ARG A 37 -6.17 2.38 14.32
C ARG A 37 -6.57 0.99 13.83
N ILE A 38 -7.84 0.78 13.50
CA ILE A 38 -8.34 -0.49 12.96
C ILE A 38 -7.64 -0.76 11.62
N MET A 39 -7.66 0.23 10.72
CA MET A 39 -7.04 0.14 9.41
C MET A 39 -5.53 -0.14 9.48
N ILE A 40 -4.78 0.58 10.31
CA ILE A 40 -3.33 0.34 10.47
C ILE A 40 -3.04 -1.02 11.09
N ARG A 41 -3.90 -1.54 11.97
CA ARG A 41 -3.74 -2.89 12.50
C ARG A 41 -3.94 -3.94 11.39
N HIS A 42 -4.92 -3.74 10.52
CA HIS A 42 -5.18 -4.64 9.38
C HIS A 42 -4.07 -4.58 8.32
N LEU A 43 -3.44 -3.42 8.10
CA LEU A 43 -2.23 -3.32 7.28
C LEU A 43 -0.99 -3.94 7.96
N GLY A 44 -0.84 -3.72 9.26
CA GLY A 44 0.32 -4.19 10.02
C GLY A 44 0.44 -5.72 10.09
N SER A 45 -0.68 -6.43 10.11
CA SER A 45 -0.72 -7.90 10.17
C SER A 45 -0.07 -8.59 8.95
N PRO A 46 -0.54 -8.37 7.69
CA PRO A 46 0.08 -8.97 6.51
C PRO A 46 1.50 -8.44 6.30
N MET A 47 1.78 -7.16 6.59
CA MET A 47 3.14 -6.63 6.51
C MET A 47 4.10 -7.38 7.44
N SER A 48 3.71 -7.60 8.71
CA SER A 48 4.51 -8.39 9.65
C SER A 48 4.70 -9.83 9.18
N TYR A 49 3.69 -10.43 8.54
CA TYR A 49 3.78 -11.76 7.98
C TYR A 49 4.79 -11.82 6.82
N LEU A 50 4.71 -10.90 5.85
CA LEU A 50 5.65 -10.80 4.74
C LEU A 50 7.08 -10.58 5.23
N HIS A 51 7.25 -9.65 6.17
CA HIS A 51 8.58 -9.33 6.73
C HIS A 51 9.18 -10.52 7.48
N SER A 52 8.36 -11.37 8.11
CA SER A 52 8.85 -12.61 8.75
C SER A 52 9.43 -13.63 7.75
N MET A 53 9.04 -13.54 6.48
CA MET A 53 9.54 -14.35 5.36
C MET A 53 10.59 -13.60 4.52
N SER A 54 11.10 -12.47 5.02
CA SER A 54 12.00 -11.57 4.28
C SER A 54 11.40 -11.05 2.97
N ILE A 55 10.08 -10.94 2.85
CA ILE A 55 9.42 -10.37 1.68
C ILE A 55 9.10 -8.89 1.94
N VAL A 56 9.46 -8.03 0.99
CA VAL A 56 9.06 -6.61 0.96
C VAL A 56 7.99 -6.40 -0.11
N HIS A 57 6.97 -5.59 0.18
CA HIS A 57 5.88 -5.31 -0.75
C HIS A 57 6.26 -4.26 -1.81
N ARG A 58 6.93 -3.17 -1.38
CA ARG A 58 7.45 -2.05 -2.19
C ARG A 58 6.42 -1.12 -2.84
N ASP A 59 5.14 -1.47 -2.86
CA ASP A 59 4.07 -0.59 -3.38
C ASP A 59 2.87 -0.47 -2.42
N ILE A 60 3.14 -0.27 -1.13
CA ILE A 60 2.09 0.01 -0.15
C ILE A 60 1.57 1.44 -0.38
N LYS A 61 0.31 1.55 -0.78
CA LYS A 61 -0.41 2.80 -1.05
C LYS A 61 -1.93 2.57 -0.94
N PRO A 62 -2.75 3.62 -0.74
CA PRO A 62 -4.21 3.48 -0.61
C PRO A 62 -4.89 2.71 -1.75
N GLU A 63 -4.40 2.82 -2.99
CA GLU A 63 -4.94 2.12 -4.17
C GLU A 63 -4.73 0.60 -4.10
N ASN A 64 -3.71 0.14 -3.37
CA ASN A 64 -3.38 -1.28 -3.18
C ASN A 64 -3.94 -1.84 -1.86
N LEU A 65 -4.88 -1.12 -1.25
CA LEU A 65 -5.47 -1.43 0.04
C LEU A 65 -6.99 -1.52 -0.13
N LEU A 66 -7.48 -2.73 -0.37
CA LEU A 66 -8.90 -2.97 -0.64
C LEU A 66 -9.69 -2.97 0.66
N VAL A 67 -10.85 -2.29 0.67
CA VAL A 67 -11.65 -2.09 1.88
C VAL A 67 -12.92 -2.92 1.83
N GLU A 68 -13.31 -3.46 2.98
CA GLU A 68 -14.68 -3.91 3.23
C GLU A 68 -15.37 -2.89 4.12
N LEU A 69 -16.61 -2.52 3.79
CA LEU A 69 -17.37 -1.48 4.48
C LEU A 69 -18.61 -2.05 5.18
N ASP A 70 -18.98 -1.47 6.32
CA ASP A 70 -20.27 -1.73 6.95
C ASP A 70 -21.42 -0.98 6.25
N GLU A 71 -22.67 -1.21 6.70
CA GLU A 71 -23.87 -0.53 6.19
C GLU A 71 -23.86 1.00 6.36
N HIS A 72 -22.93 1.52 7.18
CA HIS A 72 -22.75 2.94 7.46
C HIS A 72 -21.54 3.54 6.74
N GLY A 73 -20.83 2.74 5.92
CA GLY A 73 -19.64 3.17 5.18
C GLY A 73 -18.35 3.23 6.02
N ASN A 74 -18.32 2.61 7.22
CA ASN A 74 -17.08 2.49 7.98
C ASN A 74 -16.27 1.28 7.50
N VAL A 75 -14.94 1.40 7.59
CA VAL A 75 -14.04 0.31 7.22
C VAL A 75 -14.10 -0.81 8.26
N LEU A 76 -14.56 -1.98 7.83
CA LEU A 76 -14.56 -3.22 8.60
C LEU A 76 -13.23 -3.94 8.48
N GLU A 77 -12.70 -4.06 7.25
CA GLU A 77 -11.48 -4.79 6.96
C GLU A 77 -10.64 -4.08 5.90
N LEU A 78 -9.32 -4.29 5.96
CA LEU A 78 -8.36 -3.77 5.01
C LEU A 78 -7.49 -4.92 4.50
N ASN A 79 -7.50 -5.12 3.19
CA ASN A 79 -6.79 -6.21 2.51
C ASN A 79 -5.67 -5.64 1.65
N LEU A 80 -4.44 -6.09 1.91
CA LEU A 80 -3.28 -5.74 1.10
C LEU A 80 -3.33 -6.47 -0.24
N ALA A 81 -3.27 -5.72 -1.34
CA ALA A 81 -3.33 -6.22 -2.70
C ALA A 81 -2.11 -5.78 -3.53
N ASP A 82 -2.04 -6.28 -4.76
CA ASP A 82 -1.01 -6.00 -5.76
C ASP A 82 0.44 -6.27 -5.32
N PHE A 83 0.81 -7.55 -5.43
CA PHE A 83 2.17 -8.04 -5.17
C PHE A 83 3.08 -7.93 -6.41
N GLY A 84 2.73 -7.13 -7.42
CA GLY A 84 3.50 -7.03 -8.68
C GLY A 84 4.94 -6.54 -8.49
N LEU A 85 5.20 -5.80 -7.41
CA LEU A 85 6.54 -5.39 -7.01
C LEU A 85 7.10 -6.18 -5.82
N ALA A 86 6.38 -7.13 -5.23
CA ALA A 86 6.88 -7.83 -4.05
C ALA A 86 8.09 -8.72 -4.39
N CYS A 87 9.06 -8.82 -3.48
CA CYS A 87 10.19 -9.73 -3.64
C CYS A 87 10.81 -10.14 -2.30
N GLU A 88 11.51 -11.27 -2.29
CA GLU A 88 12.36 -11.69 -1.18
C GLU A 88 13.63 -10.81 -1.11
N VAL A 89 14.03 -10.42 0.09
CA VAL A 89 15.17 -9.56 0.39
C VAL A 89 16.24 -10.37 1.11
N THR A 90 17.18 -10.89 0.35
CA THR A 90 18.37 -11.58 0.87
C THR A 90 19.59 -10.65 0.96
N GLU A 91 19.56 -9.54 0.23
CA GLU A 91 20.57 -8.49 0.14
C GLU A 91 19.91 -7.11 -0.05
N PRO A 92 20.62 -5.98 0.19
CA PRO A 92 20.04 -4.66 -0.03
C PRO A 92 19.56 -4.48 -1.46
N LEU A 93 18.36 -3.93 -1.62
CA LEU A 93 17.79 -3.59 -2.92
C LEU A 93 18.14 -2.15 -3.31
N TYR A 94 18.30 -1.90 -4.61
CA TYR A 94 18.68 -0.58 -5.14
C TYR A 94 17.73 -0.07 -6.23
N ALA A 95 16.73 -0.87 -6.62
CA ALA A 95 15.78 -0.47 -7.65
C ALA A 95 14.89 0.68 -7.14
N VAL A 96 14.86 1.80 -7.86
CA VAL A 96 13.93 2.89 -7.59
C VAL A 96 12.55 2.50 -8.13
N CYS A 97 11.64 2.12 -7.23
CA CYS A 97 10.28 1.73 -7.55
C CYS A 97 9.29 2.22 -6.49
N GLY A 98 7.99 2.06 -6.78
CA GLY A 98 6.90 2.53 -5.93
C GLY A 98 6.35 3.88 -6.38
N THR A 99 5.34 4.34 -5.67
CA THR A 99 4.61 5.57 -6.01
C THR A 99 5.21 6.77 -5.25
N PRO A 100 5.64 7.86 -5.93
CA PRO A 100 6.50 8.92 -5.34
C PRO A 100 6.09 9.45 -3.96
N THR A 101 4.80 9.61 -3.70
CA THR A 101 4.25 10.08 -2.42
C THR A 101 4.59 9.18 -1.23
N TYR A 102 4.79 7.88 -1.46
CA TYR A 102 4.96 6.85 -0.43
C TYR A 102 6.38 6.28 -0.38
N VAL A 103 7.26 6.71 -1.27
CA VAL A 103 8.64 6.21 -1.37
C VAL A 103 9.46 6.67 -0.15
N ALA A 104 10.20 5.73 0.43
CA ALA A 104 11.09 5.98 1.57
C ALA A 104 12.37 6.72 1.13
N PRO A 105 12.97 7.56 2.00
CA PRO A 105 14.13 8.37 1.65
C PRO A 105 15.34 7.55 1.21
N GLU A 106 15.56 6.35 1.77
CA GLU A 106 16.66 5.47 1.39
C GLU A 106 16.56 4.96 -0.06
N ILE A 107 15.35 4.89 -0.63
CA ILE A 107 15.13 4.56 -2.04
C ILE A 107 15.57 5.74 -2.91
N LEU A 108 15.16 6.97 -2.54
CA LEU A 108 15.50 8.20 -3.27
C LEU A 108 17.00 8.54 -3.20
N LEU A 109 17.64 8.18 -2.10
CA LEU A 109 19.07 8.36 -1.89
C LEU A 109 19.91 7.24 -2.54
N GLU A 110 19.27 6.19 -3.06
CA GLU A 110 19.91 5.03 -3.70
C GLU A 110 21.00 4.37 -2.80
N VAL A 111 20.82 4.43 -1.48
CA VAL A 111 21.80 3.91 -0.49
C VAL A 111 21.59 2.43 -0.14
N GLY A 112 20.64 1.79 -0.81
CA GLY A 112 20.22 0.42 -0.52
C GLY A 112 19.11 0.39 0.54
N TYR A 113 18.11 -0.44 0.33
CA TYR A 113 16.96 -0.56 1.24
C TYR A 113 16.57 -2.02 1.51
N TRP A 114 15.75 -2.19 2.55
CA TRP A 114 15.29 -3.47 3.07
C TRP A 114 13.77 -3.42 3.32
N LEU A 115 13.26 -4.25 4.24
CA LEU A 115 11.84 -4.38 4.55
C LEU A 115 11.18 -3.09 5.09
N LYS A 116 11.96 -2.18 5.69
CA LYS A 116 11.41 -1.02 6.45
C LYS A 116 10.81 0.08 5.57
N ILE A 117 11.00 0.03 4.26
CA ILE A 117 10.33 0.95 3.33
C ILE A 117 8.80 0.79 3.38
N ASP A 118 8.29 -0.41 3.67
CA ASP A 118 6.86 -0.69 3.81
C ASP A 118 6.31 -0.02 5.09
N VAL A 119 7.12 0.04 6.15
CA VAL A 119 6.77 0.73 7.40
C VAL A 119 6.71 2.24 7.19
N TRP A 120 7.63 2.79 6.38
CA TRP A 120 7.58 4.19 5.97
C TRP A 120 6.27 4.50 5.25
N ALA A 121 5.94 3.73 4.21
CA ALA A 121 4.69 3.88 3.47
C ALA A 121 3.44 3.77 4.36
N ALA A 122 3.41 2.81 5.30
CA ALA A 122 2.33 2.70 6.29
C ALA A 122 2.23 3.95 7.19
N GLY A 123 3.36 4.59 7.51
CA GLY A 123 3.39 5.87 8.23
C GLY A 123 2.79 7.03 7.43
N ILE A 124 3.09 7.10 6.12
CA ILE A 124 2.45 8.06 5.21
C ILE A 124 0.94 7.86 5.18
N ILE A 125 0.48 6.62 5.07
CA ILE A 125 -0.95 6.28 5.07
C ILE A 125 -1.60 6.69 6.38
N LEU A 126 -1.01 6.37 7.54
CA LEU A 126 -1.54 6.80 8.84
C LEU A 126 -1.67 8.34 8.91
N TYR A 127 -0.68 9.07 8.41
CA TYR A 127 -0.76 10.53 8.35
C TYR A 127 -1.95 10.98 7.50
N ILE A 128 -2.11 10.44 6.29
CA ILE A 128 -3.23 10.78 5.39
C ILE A 128 -4.57 10.45 6.06
N LEU A 129 -4.70 9.30 6.72
CA LEU A 129 -5.93 8.92 7.42
C LEU A 129 -6.33 9.94 8.49
N LEU A 130 -5.35 10.51 9.22
CA LEU A 130 -5.61 11.45 10.31
C LEU A 130 -5.73 12.91 9.84
N CYS A 131 -4.98 13.30 8.81
CA CYS A 131 -4.82 14.69 8.38
C CYS A 131 -5.60 15.02 7.09
N GLY A 132 -5.89 14.02 6.26
CA GLY A 132 -6.58 14.17 4.98
C GLY A 132 -5.71 14.61 3.80
N PHE A 133 -4.39 14.71 3.99
CA PHE A 133 -3.43 15.08 2.96
C PHE A 133 -2.07 14.41 3.23
N PRO A 134 -1.22 14.22 2.22
CA PRO A 134 0.09 13.60 2.41
C PRO A 134 1.05 14.51 3.22
N PRO A 135 1.94 13.93 4.04
CA PRO A 135 2.86 14.70 4.89
C PRO A 135 3.96 15.43 4.08
N PHE A 136 4.26 14.94 2.88
CA PHE A 136 5.27 15.51 1.99
C PHE A 136 4.59 15.95 0.69
N VAL A 137 4.51 17.27 0.49
CA VAL A 137 3.97 17.90 -0.72
C VAL A 137 5.04 18.79 -1.34
N ALA A 138 5.09 18.85 -2.67
CA ALA A 138 5.92 19.83 -3.36
C ALA A 138 5.40 21.24 -3.07
N LEU A 139 6.32 22.21 -2.92
CA LEU A 139 6.02 23.61 -2.60
C LEU A 139 5.15 24.31 -3.65
N ASP A 140 5.05 23.75 -4.86
CA ASP A 140 4.36 24.35 -5.99
C ASP A 140 2.82 24.10 -6.00
N ASN A 141 2.28 23.39 -5.00
CA ASN A 141 0.87 23.03 -4.87
C ASN A 141 0.14 23.71 -3.68
N GLN A 142 0.60 24.90 -3.24
CA GLN A 142 -0.15 25.74 -2.29
C GLN A 142 -1.00 26.81 -3.00
#